data_AF-A0A3Q8XG53-F1
#
_entry.id   AF-A0A3Q8XG53-F1
#
_cell.length_a   1.000
_cell.length_b   1.000
_cell.length_c   1.000
_cell.angle_alpha   90.00
_cell.angle_beta   90.00
_cell.angle_gamma   90.00
#
_symmetry.space_group_name_H-M   'P 1'
#
loop_
_entity.id
_entity.type
_entity.pdbx_description
1 polymer ?
#
loop_
_entity_poly.entity_id
_entity_poly.type
_entity_poly.pdbx_seq_one_letter_code
_entity_poly.pdbx_strand_id
1 'polypeptide(L)' 'MTNRHVYSTIAYSRNKGVLRKEDYIFMRECLEKHLEYMQLSDFDYSQQIDDLKQLFIKLDHTINRL' A
#
# COMPACT_ATOMS: atom_id res chain seq x y z
N MET A 1 -35.02 -30.41 -15.16
CA MET A 1 -34.28 -30.24 -13.89
C MET A 1 -33.48 -28.96 -13.97
N THR A 2 -33.97 -27.89 -13.37
CA THR A 2 -33.36 -26.55 -13.41
C THR A 2 -32.16 -26.54 -12.46
N ASN A 3 -30.97 -26.37 -13.02
CA ASN A 3 -29.70 -26.44 -12.31
C ASN A 3 -29.64 -25.32 -11.24
N ARG A 4 -29.74 -25.69 -9.97
CA ARG A 4 -29.83 -24.76 -8.81
C ARG A 4 -28.53 -23.99 -8.54
N HIS A 5 -27.47 -24.26 -9.31
CA HIS A 5 -26.15 -23.63 -9.20
C HIS A 5 -25.93 -22.40 -10.08
N VAL A 6 -26.93 -21.93 -10.83
CA VAL A 6 -26.75 -20.72 -11.69
C VAL A 6 -26.57 -19.44 -10.86
N TYR A 7 -27.04 -19.42 -9.60
CA TYR A 7 -26.92 -18.26 -8.70
C TYR A 7 -25.88 -18.43 -7.59
N SER A 8 -24.92 -19.33 -7.76
CA SER A 8 -23.85 -19.45 -6.77
C SER A 8 -22.90 -18.26 -6.94
N THR A 9 -22.81 -17.42 -5.90
CA THR A 9 -21.87 -16.31 -5.73
C THR A 9 -20.41 -16.79 -5.58
N ILE A 10 -19.95 -17.73 -6.42
CA ILE A 10 -18.64 -18.40 -6.28
C ILE A 10 -17.49 -17.60 -6.92
N ALA A 11 -17.73 -16.38 -7.41
CA ALA A 11 -16.65 -15.55 -7.95
C ALA A 11 -15.85 -14.79 -6.86
N TYR A 12 -16.00 -15.18 -5.58
CA TYR A 12 -15.15 -14.68 -4.50
C TYR A 12 -13.75 -15.27 -4.64
N SER A 13 -12.79 -14.41 -4.98
CA SER A 13 -11.37 -14.74 -4.98
C SER A 13 -10.71 -13.97 -3.86
N ARG A 14 -10.04 -14.68 -2.94
CA ARG A 14 -9.28 -14.09 -1.83
C ARG A 14 -8.10 -13.24 -2.31
N ASN A 15 -7.74 -13.36 -3.59
CA ASN A 15 -6.65 -12.59 -4.21
C ASN A 15 -7.14 -11.25 -4.77
N LYS A 16 -8.46 -11.01 -4.83
CA LYS A 16 -9.02 -9.70 -5.22
C LYS A 16 -8.97 -8.76 -4.01
N GLY A 17 -8.32 -7.61 -4.18
CA GLY A 17 -8.13 -6.61 -3.12
C GLY A 17 -6.89 -6.82 -2.24
N VAL A 18 -6.03 -7.79 -2.59
CA VAL A 18 -4.73 -7.96 -1.93
C VAL A 18 -3.68 -7.16 -2.68
N LEU A 19 -2.97 -6.30 -1.96
CA LEU A 19 -1.85 -5.53 -2.50
C LEU A 19 -0.72 -6.47 -2.92
N ARG A 20 -0.26 -6.31 -4.15
CA ARG A 20 0.90 -6.99 -4.70
C ARG A 20 2.15 -6.18 -4.42
N LYS A 21 3.31 -6.81 -4.59
CA LYS A 21 4.61 -6.15 -4.44
C LYS A 21 4.71 -4.85 -5.25
N GLU A 22 4.21 -4.85 -6.48
CA GLU A 22 4.15 -3.67 -7.36
C GLU A 22 3.35 -2.52 -6.73
N ASP A 23 2.21 -2.83 -6.09
CA ASP A 23 1.40 -1.82 -5.42
C ASP A 23 2.16 -1.20 -4.23
N TYR A 24 2.89 -2.00 -3.46
CA TYR A 24 3.72 -1.49 -2.37
C TYR A 24 4.90 -0.64 -2.85
N ILE A 25 5.52 -1.01 -3.98
CA ILE A 25 6.57 -0.20 -4.62
C ILE A 25 5.98 1.15 -5.05
N PHE A 26 4.81 1.15 -5.68
CA PHE A 26 4.13 2.40 -6.06
C PHE A 26 3.81 3.28 -4.85
N MET A 27 3.32 2.68 -3.75
CA MET A 27 3.09 3.42 -2.50
C MET A 27 4.39 4.03 -1.97
N ARG A 28 5.52 3.33 -2.06
CA ARG A 28 6.83 3.85 -1.68
C ARG A 28 7.20 5.09 -2.48
N GLU A 29 7.08 5.04 -3.81
CA GLU A 29 7.39 6.18 -4.69
C GLU A 29 6.50 7.40 -4.38
N CYS A 30 5.22 7.19 -4.08
CA CYS A 30 4.33 8.26 -3.66
C CYS A 30 4.77 8.91 -2.34
N LEU A 31 5.18 8.09 -1.36
CA LEU A 31 5.66 8.58 -0.07
C LEU A 31 7.00 9.32 -0.21
N GLU A 32 7.88 8.89 -1.11
CA GLU A 32 9.16 9.56 -1.39
C GLU A 32 8.93 10.97 -1.95
N LYS A 33 8.02 11.12 -2.92
CA LYS A 33 7.62 12.45 -3.44
C LYS A 33 7.01 13.33 -2.35
N HIS A 34 6.23 12.75 -1.44
CA HIS A 34 5.66 13.51 -0.33
C HIS A 34 6.75 13.96 0.67
N LEU A 35 7.75 13.13 0.91
CA LEU A 35 8.91 13.51 1.73
C LEU A 35 9.70 14.67 1.11
N GLU A 36 9.97 14.61 -0.19
CA GLU A 36 10.62 15.71 -0.92
C GLU A 36 9.83 17.01 -0.76
N TYR A 37 8.50 16.96 -0.92
CA TYR A 37 7.64 18.13 -0.71
C TYR A 37 7.74 18.68 0.73
N MET A 38 7.72 17.81 1.74
CA MET A 38 7.84 18.23 3.14
C MET A 38 9.21 18.85 3.44
N GLN A 39 10.28 18.34 2.83
CA GLN A 39 11.64 18.88 3.01
C GLN A 39 11.85 20.22 2.33
N LEU A 40 11.17 20.47 1.21
CA LEU A 40 11.20 21.75 0.48
C LEU A 40 10.28 22.81 1.09
N SER A 41 9.48 22.44 2.09
CA SER A 41 8.55 23.35 2.74
C SER A 41 9.22 24.12 3.87
N ASP A 42 8.84 25.38 4.06
CA ASP A 42 9.34 26.25 5.14
C ASP A 42 8.75 25.91 6.53
N PHE A 43 7.90 24.89 6.63
CA PHE A 43 7.26 24.48 7.88
C PHE A 43 8.08 23.41 8.61
N ASP A 44 8.00 23.41 9.94
CA ASP A 44 8.59 22.35 10.77
C ASP A 44 7.75 21.07 10.70
N TYR A 45 8.19 20.14 9.84
CA TYR A 45 7.61 18.81 9.70
C TYR A 45 8.43 17.71 10.40
N SER A 46 9.29 18.06 11.36
CA SER A 46 10.25 17.12 11.97
C SER A 46 9.58 15.84 12.51
N GLN A 47 8.44 15.98 13.17
CA GLN A 47 7.69 14.83 13.70
C GLN A 47 7.07 13.98 12.59
N GLN A 48 6.44 14.58 11.57
CA GLN A 48 5.86 13.81 10.47
C GLN A 48 6.95 13.09 9.67
N ILE A 49 8.13 13.70 9.53
CA ILE A 49 9.28 13.07 8.86
C ILE A 49 9.75 11.83 9.63
N ASP A 50 9.82 11.90 10.96
CA ASP A 50 10.20 10.74 11.77
C ASP A 50 9.15 9.62 11.73
N ASP A 51 7.87 9.96 11.76
CA ASP A 51 6.78 8.99 11.57
C ASP A 51 6.84 8.36 10.17
N LEU A 52 7.14 9.15 9.14
CA LEU A 52 7.29 8.69 7.76
C LEU A 52 8.48 7.74 7.61
N LYS A 53 9.61 8.00 8.29
CA LYS A 53 10.76 7.07 8.32
C LYS A 53 10.36 5.72 8.90
N GLN A 54 9.61 5.69 10.00
CA GLN A 54 9.13 4.43 10.57
C GLN A 54 8.19 3.69 9.60
N LEU A 55 7.36 4.43 8.86
CA LEU A 55 6.49 3.85 7.85
C LEU A 55 7.30 3.22 6.70
N PHE A 56 8.34 3.89 6.20
CA PHE A 56 9.23 3.35 5.18
C PHE A 56 9.88 2.03 5.61
N ILE A 57 10.38 1.95 6.85
CA ILE A 57 10.99 0.72 7.38
C ILE A 57 9.99 -0.45 7.36
N LYS A 58 8.75 -0.20 7.79
CA LYS A 58 7.69 -1.22 7.80
C LYS A 58 7.28 -1.62 6.38
N LEU A 59 7.23 -0.65 5.46
CA LEU A 59 6.88 -0.86 4.06
C LEU A 59 7.94 -1.71 3.37
N ASP A 60 9.22 -1.37 3.50
CA ASP A 60 10.34 -2.12 2.93
C ASP A 60 10.42 -3.54 3.49
N HIS A 61 10.19 -3.71 4.79
CA HIS A 61 10.10 -5.04 5.39
C HIS A 61 8.96 -5.87 4.77
N THR A 62 7.83 -5.24 4.48
CA THR A 62 6.68 -5.90 3.83
C THR A 62 7.00 -6.27 2.39
N ILE A 63 7.62 -5.37 1.62
CA ILE A 63 8.06 -5.59 0.22
C ILE A 63 9.08 -6.74 0.15
N ASN A 64 10.00 -6.82 1.11
CA ASN A 64 11.01 -7.88 1.16
C ASN A 64 10.43 -9.25 1.52
N ARG A 65 9.28 -9.29 2.21
CA ARG A 65 8.59 -10.53 2.60
C ARG A 65 7.65 -11.08 1.52
N LEU A 66 7.27 -10.25 0.54
CA LEU A 66 6.44 -10.61 -0.61
C LEU A 66 7.30 -11.05 -1.79
#